data_AF-A0A3D2B5K0-F1
#
_entry.id   AF-A0A3D2B5K0-F1
#
_cell.length_a   1.000
_cell.length_b   1.000
_cell.length_c   1.000
_cell.angle_alpha   90.00
_cell.angle_beta   90.00
_cell.angle_gamma   90.00
#
_symmetry.space_group_name_H-M   'P 1'
#
loop_
_entity.id
_entity.type
_entity.pdbx_description
1 polymer ?
#
loop_
_entity_poly.entity_id
_entity_poly.type
_entity_poly.pdbx_seq_one_letter_code
_entity_poly.pdbx_strand_id
1 'polypeptide(L)' 'MLRRLLQLYVGLSLYGLSTAMFVRADLGADPWNVFHLGVAKLLGMDIGTVIILTGVLVLLLW' A
#
# COMPACT_ATOMS: atom_id res chain seq x y z
N MET A 1 10.39 -18.04 15.78
CA MET A 1 10.63 -16.83 14.96
C MET A 1 10.30 -17.06 13.48
N LEU A 2 10.85 -18.09 12.81
CA LEU A 2 10.59 -18.35 11.38
C LEU A 2 9.10 -18.45 11.00
N ARG A 3 8.30 -19.19 11.79
CA ARG A 3 6.83 -19.30 11.57
C ARG A 3 6.13 -17.93 11.55
N ARG A 4 6.50 -17.03 12.45
CA ARG A 4 5.93 -15.69 12.56
C ARG A 4 6.32 -14.81 11.37
N LEU A 5 7.57 -14.90 10.92
CA LEU A 5 8.05 -14.18 9.74
C LEU A 5 7.32 -14.65 8.47
N LEU A 6 7.15 -15.97 8.30
CA LEU A 6 6.39 -16.51 7.17
C LEU A 6 4.93 -16.04 7.20
N GLN A 7 4.27 -16.09 8.35
CA GLN A 7 2.90 -15.57 8.50
C GLN A 7 2.82 -14.07 8.18
N LEU A 8 3.80 -13.29 8.61
CA LEU A 8 3.87 -11.86 8.33
C LEU A 8 4.02 -11.59 6.83
N TYR A 9 4.99 -12.21 6.16
CA TYR A 9 5.22 -11.98 4.73
C TYR A 9 4.06 -12.47 3.86
N VAL A 10 3.47 -13.61 4.21
CA VAL A 10 2.27 -14.12 3.52
C VAL A 10 1.09 -13.18 3.75
N GLY A 11 0.85 -12.78 5.00
CA GLY A 11 -0.22 -11.85 5.34
C GLY A 11 -0.07 -10.50 4.63
N LEU A 12 1.14 -9.96 4.60
CA LEU A 12 1.45 -8.70 3.92
C LEU A 12 1.26 -8.81 2.40
N SER A 13 1.65 -9.94 1.80
CA SER A 13 1.45 -10.19 0.37
C SER A 13 -0.04 -10.31 0.02
N LEU A 14 -0.82 -11.03 0.84
CA LEU A 14 -2.27 -11.13 0.68
C LEU A 14 -2.97 -9.77 0.85
N TYR A 15 -2.50 -8.96 1.79
CA TYR A 15 -3.00 -7.61 1.98
C TYR A 15 -2.70 -6.72 0.76
N GLY A 16 -1.47 -6.75 0.24
CA GLY A 16 -1.12 -6.02 -0.99
C GLY A 16 -1.95 -6.47 -2.20
N LEU A 17 -2.19 -7.79 -2.34
CA LEU A 17 -3.05 -8.33 -3.38
C LEU A 17 -4.49 -7.83 -3.26
N SER A 18 -5.05 -7.84 -2.05
CA SER A 18 -6.37 -7.28 -1.74
C SER A 18 -6.47 -5.82 -2.18
N THR A 19 -5.48 -5.00 -1.82
CA THR A 19 -5.44 -3.58 -2.23
C THR A 19 -5.36 -3.43 -3.75
N ALA A 20 -4.53 -4.22 -4.43
CA ALA A 20 -4.43 -4.18 -5.89
C ALA A 20 -5.74 -4.58 -6.58
N MET A 21 -6.43 -5.61 -6.07
CA MET A 21 -7.76 -6.01 -6.56
C MET A 21 -8.78 -4.89 -6.33
N PHE A 22 -8.77 -4.27 -5.14
CA PHE A 22 -9.68 -3.18 -4.79
C PHE A 22 -9.48 -1.96 -5.70
N VAL A 23 -8.23 -1.55 -5.93
CA VAL A 23 -7.88 -0.48 -6.89
C VAL A 23 -8.37 -0.83 -8.30
N ARG A 24 -8.13 -2.06 -8.75
CA ARG A 24 -8.49 -2.51 -10.10
C ARG A 24 -10.00 -2.58 -10.31
N ALA A 25 -10.78 -2.84 -9.26
CA ALA A 25 -12.24 -2.94 -9.34
C ALA A 25 -12.92 -1.61 -9.69
N ASP A 26 -12.22 -0.47 -9.58
CA ASP A 26 -12.67 0.87 -9.97
C ASP A 26 -14.02 1.29 -9.34
N LEU A 27 -14.33 0.75 -8.15
CA LEU A 27 -15.58 1.02 -7.41
C LEU A 27 -15.55 2.34 -6.64
N GLY A 28 -14.53 3.17 -6.86
CA GLY A 28 -14.18 4.30 -6.01
C GLY A 28 -13.18 3.87 -4.93
N ALA A 29 -12.03 4.53 -4.91
CA ALA A 29 -11.00 4.32 -3.89
C ALA A 29 -11.34 5.12 -2.62
N ASP A 30 -11.01 4.57 -1.45
CA ASP A 30 -11.05 5.33 -0.20
C ASP A 30 -10.06 6.51 -0.25
N PRO A 31 -10.25 7.56 0.56
CA PRO A 31 -9.44 8.78 0.50
C PRO A 31 -7.93 8.55 0.61
N TRP A 32 -7.52 7.54 1.41
CA TRP A 32 -6.10 7.22 1.61
C TRP A 32 -5.50 6.60 0.35
N ASN A 33 -6.23 5.67 -0.27
CA ASN A 33 -5.82 5.08 -1.54
C ASN A 33 -5.88 6.09 -2.70
N VAL A 34 -6.82 7.04 -2.71
CA VAL A 34 -6.86 8.17 -3.67
C VAL A 34 -5.61 9.04 -3.54
N PHE A 35 -5.17 9.37 -2.31
CA PHE A 35 -3.93 10.12 -2.09
C PHE A 35 -2.72 9.39 -2.69
N HIS A 36 -2.55 8.10 -2.38
CA HIS A 36 -1.43 7.32 -2.91
C HIS A 36 -1.50 7.16 -4.42
N LEU A 37 -2.68 6.96 -5.00
CA LEU A 37 -2.88 6.91 -6.46
C LEU A 37 -2.53 8.23 -7.12
N GLY A 38 -2.92 9.36 -6.52
CA GLY A 38 -2.60 10.70 -7.00
C GLY A 38 -1.10 10.97 -7.00
N VAL A 39 -0.43 10.67 -5.89
CA VAL A 39 1.03 10.83 -5.76
C VAL A 39 1.77 9.86 -6.68
N ALA A 40 1.33 8.60 -6.77
CA ALA A 40 1.89 7.61 -7.69
C ALA A 40 1.82 8.09 -9.14
N LYS A 41 0.68 8.62 -9.56
CA LYS A 41 0.48 9.19 -10.90
C LYS A 41 1.34 10.43 -11.14
N LEU A 42 1.48 11.31 -10.14
CA LEU A 42 2.28 12.53 -10.24
C LEU A 42 3.78 12.24 -10.36
N LEU A 43 4.27 11.24 -9.61
CA LEU A 43 5.68 10.90 -9.54
C LEU A 43 6.09 9.77 -10.51
N GLY A 44 5.14 9.18 -11.23
CA GLY A 44 5.39 8.03 -12.10
C GLY A 44 5.86 6.78 -11.35
N MET A 45 5.43 6.62 -10.10
CA MET A 45 5.83 5.53 -9.20
C MET A 45 4.73 4.49 -9.04
N ASP A 46 5.09 3.28 -8.63
CA ASP A 46 4.12 2.28 -8.21
C ASP A 46 3.40 2.69 -6.92
N ILE A 47 2.10 2.40 -6.85
CA ILE A 47 1.27 2.71 -5.68
C ILE A 47 1.84 2.10 -4.38
N GLY A 48 2.38 0.87 -4.46
CA GLY A 48 2.98 0.19 -3.30
C GLY A 48 4.18 0.96 -2.75
N THR A 49 5.03 1.51 -3.62
CA THR A 49 6.18 2.34 -3.24
C THR A 49 5.70 3.59 -2.51
N VAL A 50 4.67 4.26 -3.04
CA VAL A 50 4.10 5.46 -2.43
C VAL A 50 3.46 5.17 -1.07
N ILE A 51 2.77 4.03 -0.91
CA ILE A 51 2.25 3.57 0.39
C ILE A 51 3.37 3.39 1.41
N ILE A 52 4.46 2.72 1.03
CA ILE A 52 5.61 2.48 1.93
C ILE A 52 6.26 3.81 2.32
N LEU A 53 6.53 4.69 1.36
CA LEU A 53 7.15 6.00 1.60
C LEU A 53 6.28 6.86 2.51
N THR A 54 4.97 6.89 2.27
CA THR A 54 4.02 7.63 3.11
C THR A 54 4.01 7.07 4.54
N GLY A 55 4.01 5.74 4.70
CA GLY A 55 4.09 5.10 6.02
C GLY A 55 5.37 5.45 6.77
N VAL A 56 6.52 5.42 6.11
CA VAL A 56 7.80 5.87 6.70
C VAL A 56 7.72 7.32 7.12
N LEU A 57 7.18 8.20 6.27
CA LEU A 57 7.09 9.63 6.53
C LEU A 57 6.15 9.94 7.71
N VAL A 58 5.00 9.27 7.79
CA VAL A 58 4.06 9.37 8.91
C VAL A 58 4.72 8.90 10.21
N LEU A 59 5.45 7.78 10.20
CA LEU A 59 6.15 7.27 11.39
C LEU A 59 7.31 8.17 11.84
N LEU A 60 7.95 8.90 10.92
CA LEU A 60 9.01 9.87 11.23
C LEU A 60 8.45 11.18 11.81
N LEU A 61 7.24 11.56 11.42
CA LEU A 61 6.57 12.79 11.85
C LEU A 61 5.69 12.61 13.10
N TRP A 62 5.52 11.37 13.55
CA TRP A 62 4.87 11.04 14.81
C TRP A 62 5.75 11.48 15.99
#